data_AF-A0A960XFH4-F1
#
_entry.id   AF-A0A960XFH4-F1
#
_cell.length_a   1.000
_cell.length_b   1.000
_cell.length_c   1.000
_cell.angle_alpha   90.00
_cell.angle_beta   90.00
_cell.angle_gamma   90.00
#
_symmetry.space_group_name_H-M   'P 1'
#
loop_
_entity.id
_entity.type
_entity.pdbx_description
1 polymer ?
#
loop_
_entity_poly.entity_id
_entity_poly.type
_entity_poly.pdbx_seq_one_letter_code
_entity_poly.pdbx_strand_id
1 'polypeptide(L)'
;MIEWFTAQTGAANGLLILIGICSVVSMTVFIERLLKFQKNETNTSTLLIRLRQAIQEKSMLEALNICDQVGGSIATVIRTGLSRHQRTKEEIEAAMELSGQVEIAAWERNTKLLSMIAHLAPLIGLLGTVIGFIQAFAEMRLSGMVDISTTRLGEAMEFALVTTACGLAVAIPSVIAYNYLVSRIEQLALQMRQTASEVVDLLIYQDDFHAL
;
A
#
# COMPACT_ATOMS: atom_id res chain seq x y z
N MET A 1 -12.85 -17.69 29.52
CA MET A 1 -12.57 -16.81 28.35
C MET A 1 -13.00 -17.43 27.00
N ILE A 2 -13.38 -18.71 26.91
CA ILE A 2 -13.92 -19.31 25.66
C ILE A 2 -15.46 -19.42 25.71
N GLU A 3 -16.04 -19.47 26.92
CA GLU A 3 -17.50 -19.67 27.10
C GLU A 3 -18.37 -18.44 26.75
N TRP A 4 -17.83 -17.22 26.69
CA TRP A 4 -18.57 -16.04 26.22
C TRP A 4 -18.82 -16.08 24.70
N PHE A 5 -17.93 -16.74 23.94
CA PHE A 5 -18.01 -16.82 22.48
C PHE A 5 -19.16 -17.73 22.03
N THR A 6 -19.60 -18.65 22.90
CA THR A 6 -20.66 -19.63 22.61
C THR A 6 -22.06 -19.16 22.98
N ALA A 7 -22.20 -18.05 23.72
CA ALA A 7 -23.50 -17.53 24.16
C ALA A 7 -24.08 -16.45 23.23
N GLN A 8 -23.26 -15.81 22.39
CA GLN A 8 -23.69 -14.74 21.49
C GLN A 8 -24.26 -15.30 20.18
N THR A 9 -25.39 -14.75 19.72
CA THR A 9 -26.06 -15.07 18.45
C THR A 9 -25.10 -15.24 17.26
N GLY A 10 -25.37 -16.16 16.33
CA GLY A 10 -24.45 -16.51 15.23
C GLY A 10 -23.97 -15.35 14.35
N ALA A 11 -24.70 -14.22 14.31
CA ALA A 11 -24.28 -13.00 13.61
C ALA A 11 -23.12 -12.26 14.30
N ALA A 12 -23.06 -12.32 15.63
CA ALA A 12 -22.02 -11.68 16.43
C ALA A 12 -20.65 -12.34 16.24
N ASN A 13 -20.64 -13.68 16.21
CA ASN A 13 -19.44 -14.47 15.93
C ASN A 13 -18.93 -14.23 14.50
N GLY A 14 -19.83 -14.01 13.53
CA GLY A 14 -19.46 -13.67 12.16
C GLY A 14 -18.69 -12.36 12.02
N LEU A 15 -19.08 -11.30 12.75
CA LEU A 15 -18.40 -9.99 12.71
C LEU A 15 -17.01 -10.04 13.33
N LEU A 16 -16.86 -10.71 14.49
CA LEU A 16 -15.56 -10.85 15.14
C LEU A 16 -14.60 -11.70 14.29
N ILE A 17 -15.09 -12.77 13.65
CA ILE A 17 -14.31 -13.57 12.71
C ILE A 17 -13.88 -12.72 11.50
N LEU A 18 -14.79 -11.88 10.96
CA LEU A 18 -14.47 -10.98 9.85
C LEU A 18 -13.38 -9.97 10.25
N ILE A 19 -13.48 -9.33 11.42
CA ILE A 19 -12.45 -8.42 11.95
C ILE A 19 -11.12 -9.16 12.13
N GLY A 20 -11.16 -10.41 12.63
CA GLY A 20 -9.99 -11.28 12.75
C GLY A 20 -9.31 -11.56 11.41
N ILE A 21 -10.09 -11.89 10.37
CA ILE A 21 -9.58 -12.08 9.00
C ILE A 21 -8.97 -10.78 8.47
N CYS A 22 -9.65 -9.64 8.64
CA CYS A 22 -9.11 -8.33 8.24
C CYS A 22 -7.77 -8.02 8.92
N SER A 23 -7.61 -8.39 10.20
CA SER A 23 -6.34 -8.25 10.94
C SER A 23 -5.21 -9.07 10.33
N VAL A 24 -5.45 -10.36 10.06
CA VAL A 24 -4.45 -11.26 9.47
C VAL A 24 -4.07 -10.80 8.06
N VAL A 25 -5.05 -10.42 7.24
CA VAL A 25 -4.81 -9.92 5.88
C VAL A 25 -4.01 -8.61 5.92
N SER A 26 -4.38 -7.66 6.79
CA SER A 26 -3.65 -6.40 6.99
C SER A 26 -2.19 -6.66 7.37
N MET A 27 -1.96 -7.50 8.37
CA MET A 27 -0.62 -7.84 8.83
C MET A 27 0.21 -8.53 7.75
N THR A 28 -0.39 -9.47 7.02
CA THR A 28 0.29 -10.19 5.93
C THR A 28 0.71 -9.23 4.82
N VAL A 29 -0.20 -8.37 4.36
CA VAL A 29 0.08 -7.36 3.33
C VAL A 29 1.16 -6.39 3.81
N PHE A 30 1.11 -5.95 5.06
CA PHE A 30 2.12 -5.04 5.63
C PHE A 30 3.51 -5.66 5.63
N ILE A 31 3.66 -6.89 6.13
CA ILE A 31 4.95 -7.59 6.22
C ILE A 31 5.51 -7.85 4.82
N GLU A 32 4.69 -8.39 3.90
CA GLU A 32 5.13 -8.66 2.53
C GLU A 32 5.66 -7.40 1.85
N ARG A 33 4.99 -6.26 2.08
CA ARG A 33 5.35 -4.99 1.46
C ARG A 33 6.58 -4.34 2.08
N LEU A 34 6.74 -4.41 3.40
CA LEU A 34 7.97 -3.96 4.05
C LEU A 34 9.20 -4.71 3.52
N LEU A 35 9.10 -6.03 3.39
CA LEU A 35 10.19 -6.86 2.87
C LEU A 35 10.49 -6.55 1.39
N LYS A 36 9.46 -6.32 0.56
CA LYS A 36 9.65 -5.91 -0.84
C LYS A 36 10.30 -4.54 -0.95
N PHE A 37 9.90 -3.56 -0.14
CA PHE A 37 10.52 -2.23 -0.16
C PHE A 37 12.00 -2.28 0.24
N GLN A 38 12.35 -3.01 1.31
CA GLN A 38 13.75 -3.18 1.72
C GLN A 38 14.60 -3.88 0.66
N LYS A 39 14.00 -4.81 -0.10
CA LYS A 39 14.70 -5.58 -1.14
C LYS A 39 14.82 -4.83 -2.48
N ASN A 40 13.93 -3.86 -2.74
CA ASN A 40 13.90 -3.05 -3.96
C ASN A 40 14.51 -1.65 -3.79
N GLU A 41 15.21 -1.37 -2.68
CA GLU A 41 16.14 -0.22 -2.61
C GLU A 41 17.27 -0.46 -3.62
N THR A 42 16.95 -0.14 -4.87
CA THR A 42 17.90 -0.07 -5.95
C THR A 42 18.90 0.97 -5.54
N ASN A 43 20.19 0.64 -5.56
CA ASN A 43 21.23 1.57 -5.15
C ASN A 43 21.39 2.61 -6.27
N THR A 44 20.45 3.57 -6.32
CA THR A 44 20.24 4.54 -7.41
C THR A 44 21.51 5.31 -7.71
N SER A 45 22.27 5.65 -6.67
CA SER A 45 23.59 6.28 -6.78
C SER A 45 24.58 5.41 -7.56
N THR A 46 24.64 4.12 -7.27
CA THR A 46 25.51 3.16 -7.97
C THR A 46 25.07 2.97 -9.42
N LEU A 47 23.76 2.92 -9.66
CA LEU A 47 23.20 2.83 -11.01
C LEU A 47 23.54 4.08 -11.84
N LEU A 48 23.38 5.28 -11.29
CA LEU A 48 23.73 6.53 -11.97
C LEU A 48 25.22 6.63 -12.30
N ILE A 49 26.10 6.21 -11.37
CA ILE A 49 27.55 6.20 -11.61
C ILE A 49 27.91 5.29 -12.78
N ARG A 50 27.36 4.06 -12.80
CA ARG A 50 27.62 3.10 -13.88
C ARG A 50 27.04 3.55 -15.22
N LEU A 51 25.85 4.15 -15.20
CA LEU A 51 25.23 4.69 -16.41
C LEU A 51 26.02 5.86 -16.98
N ARG A 52 26.48 6.80 -16.14
CA ARG A 52 27.35 7.90 -16.59
C ARG A 52 28.59 7.39 -17.30
N GLN A 53 29.23 6.36 -16.75
CA GLN A 53 30.41 5.76 -17.37
C GLN A 53 30.08 5.11 -18.72
N ALA A 54 29.05 4.26 -18.78
CA ALA A 54 28.66 3.58 -20.02
C ALA A 54 28.21 4.54 -21.14
N ILE A 55 27.50 5.62 -20.76
CA ILE A 55 27.09 6.68 -21.69
C ILE A 55 28.32 7.44 -22.21
N GLN A 56 29.27 7.81 -21.35
CA GLN A 56 30.52 8.46 -21.75
C GLN A 56 31.38 7.58 -22.69
N GLU A 57 31.41 6.28 -22.46
CA GLU A 57 32.11 5.29 -23.30
C GLU A 57 31.34 4.97 -24.61
N LYS A 58 30.21 5.65 -24.88
CA LYS A 58 29.34 5.49 -26.06
C LYS A 58 28.76 4.08 -26.23
N SER A 59 28.74 3.30 -25.17
CA SER A 59 28.26 1.93 -25.19
C SER A 59 26.79 1.89 -24.77
N MET A 60 25.90 2.28 -25.68
CA MET A 60 24.46 2.33 -25.38
C MET A 60 23.89 0.94 -25.02
N LEU A 61 24.46 -0.09 -25.63
CA LEU A 61 24.14 -1.49 -25.37
C LEU A 61 24.52 -1.89 -23.94
N GLU A 62 25.63 -1.37 -23.42
CA GLU A 62 26.06 -1.57 -22.04
C GLU A 62 25.20 -0.79 -21.04
N ALA A 63 24.80 0.44 -21.37
CA ALA A 63 23.85 1.21 -20.55
C ALA A 63 22.51 0.48 -20.37
N LEU A 64 22.00 -0.14 -21.44
CA LEU A 64 20.80 -1.00 -21.37
C LEU A 64 21.04 -2.26 -20.53
N ASN A 65 22.18 -2.92 -20.69
CA ASN A 65 22.53 -4.12 -19.93
C ASN A 65 22.69 -3.82 -18.42
N ILE A 66 23.24 -2.66 -18.05
CA ILE A 66 23.31 -2.21 -16.66
C ILE A 66 21.90 -2.06 -16.07
N CYS A 67 20.97 -1.49 -16.82
CA CYS A 67 19.57 -1.37 -16.38
C CYS A 67 18.92 -2.75 -16.18
N ASP A 68 19.16 -3.69 -17.09
CA ASP A 68 18.63 -5.05 -17.00
C ASP A 68 19.23 -5.84 -15.82
N GLN A 69 20.51 -5.63 -15.50
CA GLN A 69 21.18 -6.28 -14.36
C GLN A 69 20.74 -5.73 -13.00
N VAL A 70 20.61 -4.41 -12.90
CA VAL A 70 20.19 -3.77 -11.65
C VAL A 70 18.71 -4.03 -11.39
N GLY A 71 17.88 -3.95 -12.43
CA GLY A 71 16.44 -4.13 -12.33
C GLY A 71 15.74 -3.11 -11.43
N GLY A 72 14.47 -3.36 -11.14
CA GLY A 72 13.63 -2.47 -10.34
C GLY A 72 13.00 -1.34 -11.14
N SER A 73 12.18 -0.55 -10.46
CA SER A 73 11.31 0.42 -11.12
C SER A 73 12.09 1.61 -11.71
N ILE A 74 13.12 2.11 -11.02
CA ILE A 74 13.97 3.20 -11.54
C ILE A 74 14.73 2.76 -12.79
N ALA A 75 15.34 1.56 -12.79
CA ALA A 75 16.07 1.04 -13.93
C ALA A 75 15.14 0.79 -15.14
N THR A 76 13.90 0.34 -14.90
CA THR A 76 12.90 0.13 -15.96
C THR A 76 12.51 1.44 -16.66
N VAL A 77 12.32 2.52 -15.89
CA VAL A 77 12.04 3.86 -16.43
C VAL A 77 13.23 4.36 -17.26
N ILE A 78 14.44 4.23 -16.73
CA ILE A 78 15.67 4.66 -17.41
C ILE A 78 15.89 3.90 -18.70
N ARG A 79 15.78 2.56 -18.68
CA ARG A 79 15.86 1.70 -19.86
C ARG A 79 14.87 2.14 -20.94
N THR A 80 13.67 2.55 -20.54
CA THR A 80 12.63 3.03 -21.45
C THR A 80 13.03 4.32 -22.16
N GLY A 81 13.68 5.25 -21.45
CA GLY A 81 14.28 6.45 -22.04
C GLY A 81 15.46 6.13 -22.95
N LEU A 82 16.42 5.33 -22.46
CA LEU A 82 17.60 4.89 -23.20
C LEU A 82 17.23 4.21 -24.52
N SER A 83 16.24 3.30 -24.52
CA SER A 83 15.79 2.63 -25.74
C SER A 83 15.26 3.58 -26.83
N ARG A 84 14.94 4.83 -26.47
CA ARG A 84 14.44 5.88 -27.36
C ARG A 84 15.42 7.05 -27.53
N HIS A 85 16.71 6.88 -27.23
CA HIS A 85 17.73 7.94 -27.33
C HIS A 85 17.80 8.69 -28.67
N GLN A 86 17.32 8.12 -29.78
CA GLN A 86 17.32 8.77 -31.10
C GLN A 86 16.13 9.73 -31.32
N ARG A 87 15.28 9.93 -30.31
CA ARG A 87 14.10 10.79 -30.37
C ARG A 87 14.38 12.16 -29.75
N THR A 88 13.44 13.09 -29.88
CA THR A 88 13.60 14.40 -29.25
C THR A 88 13.58 14.27 -27.73
N LYS A 89 14.16 15.26 -27.04
CA LYS A 89 14.14 15.36 -25.58
C LYS A 89 12.73 15.15 -25.03
N GLU A 90 11.75 15.85 -25.60
CA GLU A 90 10.36 15.83 -25.17
C GLU A 90 9.75 14.42 -25.30
N GLU A 91 10.07 13.70 -26.38
CA GLU A 91 9.59 12.33 -26.57
C GLU A 91 10.21 11.34 -25.57
N ILE A 92 11.49 11.52 -25.23
CA ILE A 92 12.19 10.69 -24.24
C ILE A 92 11.60 10.95 -22.85
N GLU A 93 11.50 12.21 -22.44
CA GLU A 93 10.93 12.62 -21.15
C GLU A 93 9.48 12.13 -21.01
N ALA A 94 8.65 12.30 -22.04
CA ALA A 94 7.27 11.83 -22.03
C ALA A 94 7.18 10.30 -21.89
N ALA A 95 8.06 9.55 -22.56
CA ALA A 95 8.09 8.10 -22.46
C ALA A 95 8.54 7.62 -21.07
N MET A 96 9.52 8.31 -20.46
CA MET A 96 9.99 8.01 -19.12
C MET A 96 8.93 8.34 -18.06
N GLU A 97 8.26 9.48 -18.19
CA GLU A 97 7.16 9.89 -17.30
C GLU A 97 6.00 8.88 -17.36
N LEU A 98 5.57 8.47 -18.55
CA LEU A 98 4.56 7.42 -18.72
C LEU A 98 4.98 6.10 -18.06
N SER A 99 6.22 5.67 -18.28
CA SER A 99 6.75 4.46 -17.65
C SER A 99 6.79 4.59 -16.12
N GLY A 100 7.16 5.75 -15.60
CA GLY A 100 7.18 6.04 -14.17
C GLY A 100 5.78 5.97 -13.57
N GLN A 101 4.79 6.56 -14.23
CA GLN A 101 3.39 6.49 -13.79
C GLN A 101 2.86 5.05 -13.75
N VAL A 102 3.21 4.21 -14.74
CA VAL A 102 2.83 2.78 -14.75
C VAL A 102 3.45 2.03 -13.56
N GLU A 103 4.73 2.26 -13.28
CA GLU A 103 5.41 1.67 -12.13
C GLU A 103 4.79 2.13 -10.80
N ILE A 104 4.58 3.43 -10.61
CA ILE A 104 3.96 4.00 -9.41
C ILE A 104 2.54 3.44 -9.21
N ALA A 105 1.73 3.38 -10.27
CA ALA A 105 0.38 2.83 -10.21
C ALA A 105 0.38 1.34 -9.80
N ALA A 106 1.39 0.57 -10.21
CA ALA A 106 1.54 -0.81 -9.78
C ALA A 106 1.84 -0.90 -8.26
N TRP A 107 2.65 0.00 -7.72
CA TRP A 107 2.89 0.11 -6.28
C TRP A 107 1.64 0.55 -5.52
N GLU A 108 0.89 1.53 -6.02
CA GLU A 108 -0.35 2.04 -5.38
C GLU A 108 -1.51 1.03 -5.38
N ARG A 109 -1.73 0.31 -6.49
CA ARG A 109 -2.77 -0.73 -6.58
C ARG A 109 -2.62 -1.76 -5.47
N ASN A 110 -1.37 -2.07 -5.16
CA ASN A 110 -0.99 -3.06 -4.17
C ASN A 110 -1.17 -2.60 -2.71
N THR A 111 -1.14 -1.30 -2.44
CA THR A 111 -1.44 -0.70 -1.12
C THR A 111 -2.92 -0.39 -0.91
N LYS A 112 -3.72 -0.38 -1.98
CA LYS A 112 -5.16 -0.07 -1.92
C LYS A 112 -5.95 -0.98 -0.97
N LEU A 113 -5.59 -2.26 -0.86
CA LEU A 113 -6.24 -3.18 0.09
C LEU A 113 -6.02 -2.77 1.56
N LEU A 114 -4.81 -2.31 1.90
CA LEU A 114 -4.50 -1.84 3.24
C LEU A 114 -5.27 -0.58 3.59
N SER A 115 -5.39 0.35 2.63
CA SER A 115 -6.28 1.52 2.75
C SER A 115 -7.72 1.11 2.99
N MET A 116 -8.23 0.15 2.24
CA MET A 116 -9.59 -0.33 2.40
C MET A 116 -9.83 -0.92 3.79
N ILE A 117 -8.92 -1.76 4.30
CA ILE A 117 -9.05 -2.33 5.65
C ILE A 117 -8.98 -1.24 6.72
N ALA A 118 -8.07 -0.28 6.56
CA ALA A 118 -7.93 0.85 7.47
C ALA A 118 -9.23 1.67 7.64
N HIS A 119 -10.00 1.84 6.56
CA HIS A 119 -11.27 2.56 6.59
C HIS A 119 -12.48 1.68 6.95
N LEU A 120 -12.50 0.41 6.51
CA LEU A 120 -13.65 -0.48 6.72
C LEU A 120 -13.65 -1.14 8.11
N ALA A 121 -12.50 -1.43 8.71
CA ALA A 121 -12.43 -2.10 10.01
C ALA A 121 -13.18 -1.34 11.14
N PRO A 122 -13.05 0.00 11.28
CA PRO A 122 -13.84 0.77 12.24
C PRO A 122 -15.34 0.73 11.94
N LEU A 123 -15.72 0.77 10.66
CA LEU A 123 -17.12 0.74 10.23
C LEU A 123 -17.77 -0.61 10.53
N ILE A 124 -17.02 -1.71 10.39
CA ILE A 124 -17.46 -3.06 10.79
C ILE A 124 -17.61 -3.14 12.31
N GLY A 125 -16.70 -2.54 13.08
CA GLY A 125 -16.82 -2.44 14.54
C GLY A 125 -18.06 -1.64 14.97
N LEU A 126 -18.29 -0.49 14.32
CA LEU A 126 -19.49 0.33 14.54
C LEU A 126 -20.77 -0.43 14.19
N LEU A 127 -20.78 -1.20 13.10
CA LEU A 127 -21.90 -2.07 12.74
C LEU A 127 -22.21 -3.08 13.87
N GLY A 128 -21.18 -3.60 14.54
CA GLY A 128 -21.32 -4.43 15.74
C GLY A 128 -22.10 -3.74 16.86
N THR A 129 -21.88 -2.43 17.09
CA THR A 129 -22.65 -1.67 18.08
C THR A 129 -24.11 -1.53 17.71
N VAL A 130 -24.41 -1.24 16.45
CA VAL A 130 -25.78 -1.11 15.95
C VAL A 130 -26.52 -2.43 16.14
N ILE A 131 -25.89 -3.56 15.81
CA ILE A 131 -26.49 -4.88 15.98
C ILE A 131 -26.69 -5.21 17.47
N GLY A 132 -25.70 -4.94 18.33
CA GLY A 132 -25.82 -5.15 19.77
C GLY A 132 -26.96 -4.35 20.40
N PHE A 133 -27.13 -3.09 19.99
CA PHE A 133 -28.27 -2.28 20.43
C PHE A 133 -29.61 -2.84 19.94
N ILE A 134 -29.70 -3.28 18.69
CA ILE A 134 -30.93 -3.90 18.16
C ILE A 134 -31.30 -5.16 18.96
N GLN A 135 -30.32 -5.98 19.33
CA GLN A 135 -30.52 -7.18 20.15
C GLN A 135 -31.01 -6.84 21.56
N ALA A 136 -30.35 -5.87 22.21
CA ALA A 136 -30.75 -5.40 23.55
C ALA A 136 -32.20 -4.87 23.58
N PHE A 137 -32.60 -4.08 22.57
CA PHE A 137 -33.98 -3.59 22.47
C PHE A 137 -34.98 -4.70 22.13
N ALA A 138 -34.60 -5.68 21.31
CA ALA A 138 -35.46 -6.82 20.99
C ALA A 138 -35.76 -7.67 22.25
N GLU A 139 -34.76 -7.93 23.08
CA GLU A 139 -34.90 -8.64 24.35
C GLU A 139 -35.75 -7.88 25.36
N MET A 140 -35.56 -6.56 25.46
CA MET A 140 -36.39 -5.68 26.29
C MET A 140 -37.87 -5.76 25.89
N ARG A 141 -38.17 -5.80 24.58
CA ARG A 141 -39.55 -5.90 24.07
C ARG A 141 -40.17 -7.27 24.36
N LEU A 142 -39.39 -8.35 24.24
CA LEU A 142 -39.89 -9.73 24.42
C LEU A 142 -40.11 -10.11 25.88
N SER A 143 -39.28 -9.61 26.79
CA SER A 143 -39.33 -9.98 28.21
C SER A 143 -40.46 -9.27 28.97
N GLY A 144 -41.07 -8.25 28.38
CA GLY A 144 -41.87 -7.27 29.11
C GLY A 144 -40.97 -6.45 30.06
N MET A 145 -41.23 -5.16 30.23
CA MET A 145 -40.40 -4.26 31.04
C MET A 145 -40.16 -4.69 32.51
N VAL A 146 -40.80 -5.77 32.98
CA VAL A 146 -40.87 -6.19 34.38
C VAL A 146 -39.78 -7.20 34.78
N ASP A 147 -39.18 -7.94 33.84
CA ASP A 147 -38.24 -9.04 34.17
C ASP A 147 -37.01 -9.10 33.25
N ILE A 148 -36.51 -7.93 32.84
CA ILE A 148 -35.28 -7.84 32.07
C ILE A 148 -34.13 -8.25 32.99
N SER A 149 -33.56 -9.44 32.78
CA SER A 149 -32.29 -9.79 33.42
C SER A 149 -31.25 -8.78 32.97
N THR A 150 -30.83 -7.88 33.87
CA THR A 150 -29.77 -6.88 33.64
C THR A 150 -28.51 -7.50 33.06
N THR A 151 -28.27 -8.78 33.35
CA THR A 151 -27.21 -9.61 32.79
C THR A 151 -27.27 -9.71 31.26
N ARG A 152 -28.42 -10.09 30.66
CA ARG A 152 -28.54 -10.25 29.19
C ARG A 152 -28.41 -8.95 28.43
N LEU A 153 -29.00 -7.87 28.96
CA LEU A 153 -28.86 -6.54 28.39
C LEU A 153 -27.39 -6.07 28.45
N GLY A 154 -26.71 -6.38 29.56
CA GLY A 154 -25.28 -6.15 29.75
C GLY A 154 -24.42 -6.90 28.73
N GLU A 155 -24.72 -8.17 28.47
CA GLU A 155 -24.01 -8.99 27.47
C GLU A 155 -24.12 -8.42 26.05
N ALA A 156 -25.30 -7.96 25.63
CA ALA A 156 -25.49 -7.35 24.32
C ALA A 156 -24.73 -6.01 24.17
N MET A 157 -24.68 -5.21 25.23
CA MET A 157 -23.93 -3.96 25.27
C MET A 157 -22.42 -4.17 25.35
N GLU A 158 -21.97 -5.17 26.10
CA GLU A 158 -20.56 -5.56 26.17
C GLU A 158 -20.06 -6.00 24.79
N PHE A 159 -20.82 -6.84 24.11
CA PHE A 159 -20.52 -7.26 22.73
C PHE A 159 -20.38 -6.08 21.76
N ALA A 160 -21.30 -5.12 21.83
CA ALA A 160 -21.25 -3.89 21.04
C ALA A 160 -19.93 -3.11 21.26
N LEU A 161 -19.50 -2.97 22.50
CA LEU A 161 -18.28 -2.24 22.84
C LEU A 161 -17.01 -3.00 22.43
N VAL A 162 -16.98 -4.31 22.65
CA VAL A 162 -15.84 -5.17 22.28
C VAL A 162 -15.62 -5.17 20.77
N THR A 163 -16.69 -5.31 19.97
CA THR A 163 -16.57 -5.28 18.50
C THR A 163 -15.99 -3.97 17.97
N THR A 164 -16.37 -2.83 18.57
CA THR A 164 -15.80 -1.53 18.22
C THR A 164 -14.33 -1.43 18.62
N ALA A 165 -13.99 -1.85 19.83
CA ALA A 165 -12.61 -1.84 20.31
C ALA A 165 -11.70 -2.70 19.39
N CYS A 166 -12.16 -3.89 18.99
CA CYS A 166 -11.44 -4.74 18.05
C CYS A 166 -11.29 -4.10 16.66
N GLY A 167 -12.35 -3.49 16.13
CA GLY A 167 -12.29 -2.79 14.84
C GLY A 167 -11.27 -1.66 14.83
N LEU A 168 -11.22 -0.87 15.91
CA LEU A 168 -10.23 0.20 16.10
C LEU A 168 -8.81 -0.35 16.29
N ALA A 169 -8.65 -1.44 17.05
CA ALA A 169 -7.35 -2.07 17.28
C ALA A 169 -6.69 -2.56 15.98
N VAL A 170 -7.47 -2.96 14.97
CA VAL A 170 -6.98 -3.33 13.64
C VAL A 170 -6.77 -2.11 12.75
N ALA A 171 -7.68 -1.13 12.81
CA ALA A 171 -7.64 0.05 11.97
C ALA A 171 -6.42 0.94 12.23
N ILE A 172 -6.08 1.19 13.51
CA ILE A 172 -5.01 2.11 13.89
C ILE A 172 -3.66 1.68 13.29
N PRO A 173 -3.18 0.43 13.50
CA PRO A 173 -1.96 -0.04 12.84
C PRO A 173 -2.05 -0.02 11.31
N SER A 174 -3.21 -0.36 10.75
CA SER A 174 -3.43 -0.40 9.30
C SER A 174 -3.30 0.99 8.67
N VAL A 175 -3.82 2.04 9.32
CA VAL A 175 -3.67 3.44 8.88
C VAL A 175 -2.20 3.87 8.92
N ILE A 176 -1.51 3.58 10.02
CA ILE A 176 -0.08 3.94 10.19
C ILE A 176 0.75 3.26 9.10
N ALA A 177 0.53 1.96 8.90
CA ALA A 177 1.17 1.17 7.86
C ALA A 177 0.88 1.74 6.46
N TYR A 178 -0.39 2.01 6.13
CA TYR A 178 -0.75 2.59 4.84
C TYR A 178 -0.04 3.92 4.58
N ASN A 179 -0.07 4.85 5.54
CA ASN A 179 0.59 6.15 5.42
C ASN A 179 2.11 6.03 5.26
N TYR A 180 2.74 5.10 5.98
CA TYR A 180 4.16 4.80 5.82
C TYR A 180 4.48 4.34 4.40
N LEU A 181 3.72 3.39 3.86
CA LEU A 181 3.94 2.86 2.52
C LEU A 181 3.70 3.93 1.44
N VAL A 182 2.67 4.76 1.59
CA VAL A 182 2.41 5.88 0.67
C VAL A 182 3.60 6.85 0.64
N SER A 183 4.11 7.25 1.80
CA SER A 183 5.29 8.13 1.87
C SER A 183 6.51 7.51 1.18
N ARG A 184 6.70 6.19 1.29
CA ARG A 184 7.78 5.48 0.57
C ARG A 184 7.58 5.44 -0.94
N ILE A 185 6.35 5.27 -1.42
CA ILE A 185 6.02 5.34 -2.85
C ILE A 185 6.30 6.74 -3.40
N GLU A 186 5.95 7.79 -2.67
CA GLU A 186 6.24 9.19 -3.04
C GLU A 186 7.76 9.45 -3.12
N GLN A 187 8.53 8.96 -2.15
CA GLN A 187 10.00 9.05 -2.18
C GLN A 187 10.58 8.34 -3.41
N LEU A 188 10.08 7.14 -3.73
CA LEU A 188 10.50 6.40 -4.91
C LEU A 188 10.14 7.16 -6.21
N ALA A 189 8.93 7.73 -6.29
CA ALA A 189 8.50 8.54 -7.43
C ALA A 189 9.37 9.79 -7.62
N LEU A 190 9.80 10.43 -6.53
CA LEU A 190 10.71 11.57 -6.59
C LEU A 190 12.09 11.13 -7.10
N GLN A 191 12.63 10.03 -6.57
CA GLN A 191 13.91 9.48 -7.02
C GLN A 191 13.87 9.10 -8.51
N MET A 192 12.78 8.47 -8.98
CA MET A 192 12.58 8.17 -10.40
C MET A 192 12.68 9.44 -11.26
N ARG A 193 11.95 10.50 -10.89
CA ARG A 193 11.93 11.76 -11.65
C ARG A 193 13.29 12.45 -11.66
N GLN A 194 13.97 12.52 -10.52
CA GLN A 194 15.33 13.09 -10.44
C GLN A 194 16.31 12.30 -11.31
N THR A 195 16.30 10.98 -11.19
CA THR A 195 17.20 10.11 -11.97
C THR A 195 16.90 10.17 -13.46
N ALA A 196 15.61 10.24 -13.84
CA ALA A 196 15.17 10.41 -15.21
C ALA A 196 15.70 11.70 -15.82
N SER A 197 15.52 12.82 -15.12
CA SER A 197 16.02 14.13 -15.53
C SER A 197 17.53 14.12 -15.73
N GLU A 198 18.29 13.56 -14.78
CA GLU A 198 19.75 13.46 -14.88
C GLU A 198 20.19 12.65 -16.10
N VAL A 199 19.52 11.52 -16.38
CA VAL A 199 19.85 10.69 -17.55
C VAL A 199 19.53 11.41 -18.85
N VAL A 200 18.39 12.11 -18.93
CA VAL A 200 18.03 12.90 -20.12
C VAL A 200 19.07 13.99 -20.37
N ASP A 201 19.48 14.72 -19.33
CA ASP A 201 20.50 15.75 -19.46
C ASP A 201 21.85 15.17 -19.94
N LEU A 202 22.23 13.98 -19.47
CA LEU A 202 23.44 13.28 -19.94
C LEU A 202 23.36 12.88 -21.42
N LEU A 203 22.19 12.46 -21.89
CA LEU A 203 21.99 12.10 -23.30
C LEU A 203 22.08 13.34 -24.21
N ILE A 204 21.44 14.45 -23.83
CA ILE A 204 21.41 15.68 -24.64
C ILE A 204 22.80 16.32 -24.72
N TYR A 205 23.51 16.40 -23.59
CA TYR A 205 24.85 17.00 -23.57
C TYR A 205 25.84 16.24 -24.50
N GLN A 206 25.56 14.96 -24.75
CA GLN A 206 26.34 14.14 -25.65
C GLN A 206 26.00 14.37 -27.14
N ASP A 207 24.74 14.64 -27.45
CA ASP A 207 24.31 14.97 -28.83
C ASP A 207 24.81 16.34 -29.29
N ASP A 208 24.82 17.35 -28.42
CA ASP A 208 25.32 18.71 -28.75
C ASP A 208 26.83 18.73 -29.08
N PHE A 209 27.64 17.87 -28.46
CA PHE A 209 29.08 17.77 -28.76
C PHE A 209 29.36 17.11 -30.12
N HIS A 210 28.37 16.46 -30.73
CA HIS A 210 28.48 15.82 -32.05
C HIS A 210 27.91 16.65 -33.19
N ALA A 211 27.17 17.72 -32.89
CA ALA A 211 26.69 18.68 -33.88
C ALA A 211 27.71 19.77 -34.24
N LEU A 212 28.87 19.82 -33.55
CA LEU A 212 30.01 20.72 -33.78
C LEU A 212 31.18 19.99 -34.44
#